data_AF-A0A1U7CQ91-F1
#
_entry.id   AF-A0A1U7CQ91-F1
#
_cell.length_a   1.000
_cell.length_b   1.000
_cell.length_c   1.000
_cell.angle_alpha   90.00
_cell.angle_beta   90.00
_cell.angle_gamma   90.00
#
_symmetry.space_group_name_H-M   'P 1'
#
loop_
_entity.id
_entity.type
_entity.pdbx_description
1 polymer ?
#
loop_
_entity_poly.entity_id
_entity_poly.type
_entity_poly.pdbx_seq_one_letter_code
_entity_poly.pdbx_strand_id
1 'polypeptide(L)'
;MSLTRFDVRHLAIAVLLGVAPLSVAAADDSAPKAKPASATQPQPSPEVDDVPMYNLLDAMRDGLVNVEAEGRGNGRMTVSVTNTSKRKLRVVLPPGLIAQGATGQMGGMGGMGGGMGGMGGGGMGGMGGGRGGMGGGMGGMGGRGGMMMGGTLPPTMGLMMLGRLIMSLAGDRDSWDQRSLMMGMMMGMGGGMGGMGGGMGGGMGGMGGGMGGMGMGMRSVPPTGLPFADIKPGQTRNLPTRLVSLERPDAENGVKLPADGEKLQIGDITQINQDQRVQKALKRLAADKANIWISQMVMWRVASGLDWDSIAQLSQSWGNPYELTMAQAFVDRLDNLPDGETGVIRFQIDSADAKTKPLADELTKALKDKPVLGLWAREEIPAEPLGPAIACRVRITENEATVLVNSSDATAQNWVPYGKFTVPIARKDGKFDTLKFTDALAEGVLNRMVRAQVAKGPKVKGKNTYTVRIDNASPLILNGLAVLGASEGDGDALHARQLAGFSISPRRSLTVPATEEVAKELGLKKNVHIVAADLSRL
;
A
#
# COMPACT_ATOMS: atom_id res chain seq x y z
N MET A 1 -14.33 -48.99 6.71
CA MET A 1 -13.72 -50.32 6.97
C MET A 1 -12.47 -50.46 6.10
N SER A 2 -11.33 -50.80 6.71
CA SER A 2 -10.02 -51.23 6.18
C SER A 2 -9.29 -50.28 5.20
N LEU A 3 -8.28 -49.48 5.60
CA LEU A 3 -6.88 -49.78 5.96
C LEU A 3 -6.03 -50.38 4.83
N THR A 4 -5.03 -49.61 4.37
CA THR A 4 -3.66 -50.10 4.09
C THR A 4 -2.64 -48.97 4.29
N ARG A 5 -1.68 -49.22 5.17
CA ARG A 5 -0.53 -48.38 5.56
C ARG A 5 0.66 -48.71 4.65
N PHE A 6 1.54 -47.73 4.40
CA PHE A 6 2.93 -47.97 3.98
C PHE A 6 3.87 -47.15 4.87
N ASP A 7 4.64 -47.86 5.69
CA ASP A 7 5.79 -47.39 6.46
C ASP A 7 7.06 -47.69 5.66
N VAL A 8 7.98 -46.72 5.51
CA VAL A 8 9.40 -47.00 5.23
C VAL A 8 10.27 -46.09 6.08
N ARG A 9 11.27 -46.73 6.69
CA ARG A 9 12.09 -46.30 7.82
C ARG A 9 13.31 -45.45 7.42
N HIS A 10 13.80 -44.73 8.41
CA HIS A 10 15.06 -43.98 8.51
C HIS A 10 16.31 -44.73 8.04
N LEU A 11 17.27 -43.97 7.48
CA LEU A 11 18.69 -44.29 7.56
C LEU A 11 19.48 -43.01 7.89
N ALA A 12 20.09 -42.99 9.08
CA ALA A 12 21.05 -42.01 9.52
C ALA A 12 22.46 -42.60 9.37
N ILE A 13 23.41 -41.84 8.80
CA ILE A 13 24.83 -42.18 8.83
C ILE A 13 25.58 -40.93 9.27
N ALA A 14 26.19 -41.03 10.44
CA ALA A 14 27.17 -40.11 11.00
C ALA A 14 28.57 -40.70 10.76
N VAL A 15 29.54 -39.87 10.36
CA VAL A 15 30.97 -40.19 10.41
C VAL A 15 31.72 -38.98 10.98
N LEU A 16 32.52 -39.26 11.99
CA LEU A 16 33.26 -38.34 12.86
C LEU A 16 34.71 -38.88 12.92
N LEU A 17 35.70 -38.05 12.59
CA LEU A 17 37.17 -38.24 12.75
C LEU A 17 37.81 -36.94 12.22
N GLY A 18 38.59 -36.11 12.90
CA GLY A 18 39.28 -36.17 14.19
C GLY A 18 40.79 -36.35 14.00
N VAL A 19 41.60 -35.27 13.81
CA VAL A 19 43.04 -35.17 14.15
C VAL A 19 43.46 -33.70 14.35
N ALA A 20 44.32 -33.47 15.35
CA ALA A 20 44.79 -32.24 15.96
C ALA A 20 46.05 -31.60 15.28
N PRO A 21 46.63 -30.48 15.79
CA PRO A 21 47.43 -29.52 15.04
C PRO A 21 48.95 -29.71 15.13
N LEU A 22 49.69 -29.09 14.21
CA LEU A 22 51.13 -28.83 14.32
C LEU A 22 51.42 -27.34 14.10
N SER A 23 51.99 -26.71 15.13
CA SER A 23 52.64 -25.41 15.08
C SER A 23 54.10 -25.59 14.63
N VAL A 24 54.58 -24.77 13.70
CA VAL A 24 56.01 -24.53 13.50
C VAL A 24 56.22 -23.02 13.30
N ALA A 25 57.24 -22.52 13.99
CA ALA A 25 57.65 -21.13 14.09
C ALA A 25 58.74 -20.75 13.07
N ALA A 26 59.00 -19.44 13.03
CA ALA A 26 60.21 -18.73 12.58
C ALA A 26 60.43 -18.57 11.06
N ALA A 27 60.49 -17.34 10.56
CA ALA A 27 61.72 -16.54 10.54
C ALA A 27 61.47 -15.14 9.92
N ASP A 28 62.18 -14.17 10.47
CA ASP A 28 62.39 -12.79 9.97
C ASP A 28 62.90 -12.75 8.53
N ASP A 29 62.43 -11.77 7.75
CA ASP A 29 63.37 -10.92 7.03
C ASP A 29 62.78 -9.52 6.76
N SER A 30 63.61 -8.50 6.93
CA SER A 30 63.23 -7.09 7.01
C SER A 30 63.69 -6.28 5.80
N ALA A 31 62.88 -5.25 5.49
CA ALA A 31 63.19 -3.97 4.82
C ALA A 31 62.88 -3.82 3.32
N PRO A 32 62.61 -2.59 2.79
CA PRO A 32 62.55 -1.28 3.45
C PRO A 32 61.25 -0.46 3.26
N LYS A 33 61.09 0.50 4.18
CA LYS A 33 60.05 1.54 4.30
C LYS A 33 59.91 2.44 3.06
N ALA A 34 58.67 2.65 2.60
CA ALA A 34 58.25 3.86 1.90
C ALA A 34 57.32 4.69 2.82
N LYS A 35 57.62 5.98 3.00
CA LYS A 35 56.83 6.93 3.79
C LYS A 35 55.57 7.38 3.01
N PRO A 36 54.52 7.82 3.72
CA PRO A 36 53.13 7.67 3.28
C PRO A 36 52.64 8.82 2.39
N ALA A 37 51.89 8.47 1.34
CA ALA A 37 51.04 9.41 0.64
C ALA A 37 49.82 9.73 1.51
N SER A 38 49.57 11.03 1.69
CA SER A 38 48.50 11.60 2.50
C SER A 38 47.14 11.04 2.07
N ALA A 39 46.53 10.20 2.90
CA ALA A 39 45.17 9.72 2.70
C ALA A 39 44.20 10.87 2.99
N THR A 40 43.62 11.42 1.93
CA THR A 40 42.42 12.26 2.00
C THR A 40 41.35 11.49 2.77
N GLN A 41 41.01 11.97 3.97
CA GLN A 41 39.92 11.40 4.77
C GLN A 41 38.64 11.39 3.92
N PRO A 42 37.96 10.23 3.78
CA PRO A 42 36.63 10.18 3.21
C PRO A 42 35.71 11.07 4.03
N GLN A 43 35.05 12.03 3.36
CA GLN A 43 33.96 12.78 3.98
C GLN A 43 32.93 11.78 4.52
N PRO A 44 32.44 11.97 5.77
CA PRO A 44 31.42 11.10 6.32
C PRO A 44 30.20 11.13 5.41
N SER A 45 29.79 9.95 4.96
CA SER A 45 28.49 9.75 4.36
C SER A 45 27.42 10.24 5.34
N PRO A 46 26.33 10.88 4.88
CA PRO A 46 25.30 11.37 5.79
C PRO A 46 24.76 10.21 6.62
N GLU A 47 24.93 10.30 7.94
CA GLU A 47 24.32 9.39 8.90
C GLU A 47 22.81 9.38 8.65
N VAL A 48 22.28 8.22 8.30
CA VAL A 48 20.84 7.99 8.31
C VAL A 48 20.46 8.01 9.77
N ASP A 49 19.87 9.12 10.25
CA ASP A 49 19.28 9.21 11.59
C ASP A 49 18.46 7.94 11.88
N ASP A 50 18.96 7.08 12.76
CA ASP A 50 18.26 5.89 13.23
C ASP A 50 17.14 6.34 14.17
N VAL A 51 15.99 6.69 13.59
CA VAL A 51 14.82 7.16 14.33
C VAL A 51 14.12 5.96 14.94
N PRO A 52 14.03 5.86 16.28
CA PRO A 52 13.38 4.73 16.95
C PRO A 52 11.93 4.56 16.50
N MET A 53 11.57 3.34 16.15
CA MET A 53 10.23 2.94 15.73
C MET A 53 9.43 2.38 16.92
N TYR A 54 8.25 2.94 17.15
CA TYR A 54 7.33 2.51 18.20
C TYR A 54 5.94 2.26 17.63
N ASN A 55 5.26 1.23 18.12
CA ASN A 55 3.83 1.07 17.95
C ASN A 55 3.09 2.17 18.75
N LEU A 56 2.02 2.76 18.20
CA LEU A 56 1.22 3.80 18.86
C LEU A 56 0.80 3.41 20.28
N LEU A 57 0.30 2.18 20.48
CA LEU A 57 -0.20 1.73 21.79
C LEU A 57 0.94 1.54 22.80
N ASP A 58 2.08 1.02 22.35
CA ASP A 58 3.27 0.91 23.19
C ASP A 58 3.83 2.28 23.55
N ALA A 59 3.89 3.20 22.58
CA ALA A 59 4.33 4.58 22.82
C ALA A 59 3.42 5.33 23.80
N MET A 60 2.10 5.09 23.76
CA MET A 60 1.15 5.63 24.73
C MET A 60 1.40 5.06 26.12
N ARG A 61 1.54 3.74 26.26
CA ARG A 61 1.79 3.07 27.53
C ARG A 61 3.11 3.52 28.17
N ASP A 62 4.13 3.72 27.35
CA ASP A 62 5.46 4.14 27.79
C ASP A 62 5.54 5.66 28.03
N GLY A 63 4.44 6.40 27.83
CA GLY A 63 4.37 7.86 28.03
C GLY A 63 5.20 8.67 27.04
N LEU A 64 5.59 8.08 25.90
CA LEU A 64 6.40 8.70 24.84
C LEU A 64 5.56 9.60 23.92
N VAL A 65 4.26 9.35 23.88
CA VAL A 65 3.29 10.17 23.15
C VAL A 65 2.04 10.40 23.99
N ASN A 66 1.44 11.58 23.82
CA ASN A 66 0.06 11.83 24.20
C ASN A 66 -0.83 11.67 22.95
N VAL A 67 -1.98 11.01 23.09
CA VAL A 67 -2.86 10.69 21.98
C VAL A 67 -4.29 11.09 22.31
N GLU A 68 -4.88 11.88 21.42
CA GLU A 68 -6.31 12.21 21.46
C GLU A 68 -6.96 11.72 20.17
N ALA A 69 -8.20 11.24 20.27
CA ALA A 69 -8.96 10.80 19.11
C ALA A 69 -10.34 11.46 19.07
N GLU A 70 -10.74 11.88 17.87
CA GLU A 70 -11.97 12.61 17.65
C GLU A 70 -12.66 12.16 16.36
N GLY A 71 -13.94 11.82 16.46
CA GLY A 71 -14.79 11.50 15.32
C GLY A 71 -14.97 12.68 14.37
N ARG A 72 -15.12 12.41 13.06
CA ARG A 72 -15.41 13.43 12.03
C ARG A 72 -16.81 13.31 11.42
N GLY A 73 -17.68 12.45 11.96
CA GLY A 73 -19.04 12.23 11.43
C GLY A 73 -19.13 11.55 10.06
N ASN A 74 -18.01 11.27 9.39
CA ASN A 74 -17.97 10.75 8.02
C ASN A 74 -17.23 9.40 7.90
N GLY A 75 -17.19 8.63 8.99
CA GLY A 75 -16.50 7.34 9.05
C GLY A 75 -14.99 7.45 9.17
N ARG A 76 -14.50 8.62 9.56
CA ARG A 76 -13.10 8.89 9.89
C ARG A 76 -12.98 9.45 11.28
N MET A 77 -11.79 9.30 11.85
CA MET A 77 -11.37 10.04 13.04
C MET A 77 -10.07 10.79 12.78
N THR A 78 -9.81 11.82 13.57
CA THR A 78 -8.49 12.42 13.72
C THR A 78 -7.82 11.80 14.94
N VAL A 79 -6.60 11.29 14.78
CA VAL A 79 -5.74 10.86 15.87
C VAL A 79 -4.63 11.89 16.05
N SER A 80 -4.76 12.75 17.05
CA SER A 80 -3.79 13.77 17.38
C SER A 80 -2.69 13.14 18.23
N VAL A 81 -1.51 12.93 17.64
CA VAL A 81 -0.35 12.33 18.32
C VAL A 81 0.67 13.42 18.63
N THR A 82 0.92 13.64 19.92
CA THR A 82 1.91 14.60 20.43
C THR A 82 3.11 13.84 20.98
N ASN A 83 4.31 14.08 20.44
CA ASN A 83 5.54 13.50 20.98
C ASN A 83 5.97 14.25 22.25
N THR A 84 5.88 13.58 23.39
CA THR A 84 6.25 14.11 24.72
C THR A 84 7.72 13.84 25.06
N SER A 85 8.41 13.03 24.25
CA SER A 85 9.83 12.70 24.44
C SER A 85 10.75 13.81 23.93
N LYS A 86 12.03 13.72 24.30
CA LYS A 86 13.10 14.65 23.87
C LYS A 86 13.71 14.31 22.51
N ARG A 87 13.33 13.19 21.88
CA ARG A 87 13.89 12.72 20.61
C ARG A 87 12.82 12.57 19.54
N LYS A 88 13.23 12.57 18.28
CA LYS A 88 12.33 12.27 17.16
C LYS A 88 11.88 10.81 17.29
N LEU A 89 10.59 10.56 17.11
CA LEU A 89 10.00 9.22 17.13
C LEU A 89 9.41 8.90 15.77
N ARG A 90 9.42 7.62 15.41
CA ARG A 90 8.58 7.07 14.34
C ARG A 90 7.47 6.25 14.99
N VAL A 91 6.24 6.72 14.88
CA VAL A 91 5.07 6.08 15.49
C VAL A 91 4.29 5.34 14.40
N VAL A 92 4.09 4.04 14.59
CA VAL A 92 3.38 3.14 13.66
C VAL A 92 1.96 2.91 14.17
N LEU A 93 0.97 3.01 13.29
CA LEU A 93 -0.41 2.65 13.57
C LEU A 93 -0.55 1.12 13.54
N PRO A 94 -0.82 0.45 14.67
CA PRO A 94 -0.94 -1.00 14.68
C PRO A 94 -2.22 -1.50 14.03
N PRO A 95 -2.21 -2.71 13.45
CA PRO A 95 -3.43 -3.40 13.09
C PRO A 95 -4.20 -3.78 14.36
N GLY A 96 -5.53 -3.69 14.31
CA GLY A 96 -6.38 -4.01 15.47
C GLY A 96 -6.61 -2.85 16.44
N LEU A 97 -6.27 -1.62 16.06
CA LEU A 97 -6.66 -0.44 16.83
C LEU A 97 -8.19 -0.31 16.88
N ILE A 98 -8.76 -0.13 18.07
CA ILE A 98 -10.16 0.24 18.26
C ILE A 98 -10.24 1.70 18.71
N ALA A 99 -11.31 2.37 18.29
CA ALA A 99 -11.79 3.61 18.90
C ALA A 99 -13.19 3.38 19.49
N GLN A 100 -13.42 3.77 20.75
CA GLN A 100 -14.71 3.68 21.41
C GLN A 100 -15.18 5.06 21.86
N GLY A 101 -16.47 5.36 21.71
CA GLY A 101 -17.06 6.60 22.24
C GLY A 101 -16.85 6.70 23.75
N ALA A 102 -16.23 7.79 24.21
CA ALA A 102 -15.98 8.00 25.64
C ALA A 102 -17.27 8.05 26.49
N THR A 103 -18.40 8.37 25.84
CA THR A 103 -19.74 8.39 26.46
C THR A 103 -20.39 7.00 26.53
N GLY A 104 -19.93 6.02 25.75
CA GLY A 104 -20.48 4.66 25.72
C GLY A 104 -20.15 3.81 26.94
N GLN A 105 -19.09 4.15 27.70
CA GLN A 105 -18.74 3.47 28.94
C GLN A 105 -19.68 3.81 30.11
N MET A 106 -20.55 4.83 29.94
CA MET A 106 -21.61 5.18 30.89
C MET A 106 -23.01 4.75 30.40
N GLY A 107 -23.09 3.94 29.33
CA GLY A 107 -24.35 3.43 28.77
C GLY A 107 -24.67 1.96 29.10
N GLY A 108 -23.74 1.23 29.72
CA GLY A 108 -23.90 -0.19 30.05
C GLY A 108 -24.71 -0.49 31.32
N MET A 109 -25.23 0.53 32.00
CA MET A 109 -25.91 0.38 33.29
C MET A 109 -27.10 1.35 33.37
N GLY A 110 -28.14 1.07 32.58
CA GLY A 110 -29.30 1.95 32.46
C GLY A 110 -30.60 1.23 32.08
N GLY A 111 -30.74 -0.03 32.47
CA GLY A 111 -32.04 -0.72 32.46
C GLY A 111 -32.87 -0.35 33.69
N MET A 112 -33.08 0.95 33.94
CA MET A 112 -33.97 1.39 35.02
C MET A 112 -34.39 2.86 34.80
N GLY A 113 -35.67 3.07 34.53
CA GLY A 113 -36.32 4.36 34.73
C GLY A 113 -36.80 5.05 33.45
N GLY A 114 -38.12 5.09 33.26
CA GLY A 114 -38.72 5.94 32.23
C GLY A 114 -40.23 5.83 32.06
N GLY A 115 -40.97 5.39 33.09
CA GLY A 115 -42.42 5.53 33.16
C GLY A 115 -42.77 6.66 34.12
N MET A 116 -43.74 7.50 33.73
CA MET A 116 -44.29 8.66 34.46
C MET A 116 -43.33 9.84 34.59
N GLY A 117 -43.66 11.07 34.22
CA GLY A 117 -44.97 11.72 34.19
C GLY A 117 -44.82 13.04 34.94
N GLY A 118 -45.06 14.16 34.26
CA GLY A 118 -45.03 15.52 34.85
C GLY A 118 -44.64 16.54 33.78
N MET A 119 -45.55 17.34 33.20
CA MET A 119 -46.19 18.50 33.85
C MET A 119 -45.09 19.47 34.32
N GLY A 120 -44.91 20.71 33.85
CA GLY A 120 -45.68 21.64 33.04
C GLY A 120 -44.97 23.01 33.14
N GLY A 121 -45.52 24.03 32.49
CA GLY A 121 -45.11 25.44 32.63
C GLY A 121 -43.91 25.82 31.75
N GLY A 122 -43.95 26.85 30.91
CA GLY A 122 -44.62 28.14 31.05
C GLY A 122 -43.61 29.18 31.55
N GLY A 123 -43.34 30.21 30.74
CA GLY A 123 -42.50 31.37 31.10
C GLY A 123 -41.39 31.60 30.07
N MET A 124 -41.49 32.52 29.09
CA MET A 124 -41.58 33.98 29.17
C MET A 124 -40.24 34.64 29.58
N GLY A 125 -39.68 35.45 28.67
CA GLY A 125 -39.08 36.73 29.02
C GLY A 125 -37.58 36.95 28.74
N GLY A 126 -37.28 38.12 28.16
CA GLY A 126 -36.02 38.88 28.33
C GLY A 126 -35.01 38.71 27.20
N MET A 127 -34.83 39.61 26.22
CA MET A 127 -34.57 41.06 26.25
C MET A 127 -33.18 41.42 26.80
N GLY A 128 -32.40 42.15 25.98
CA GLY A 128 -31.16 42.83 26.35
C GLY A 128 -29.96 42.34 25.52
N GLY A 129 -29.35 43.07 24.59
CA GLY A 129 -29.22 44.53 24.47
C GLY A 129 -27.85 44.97 24.99
N GLY A 130 -27.06 45.65 24.15
CA GLY A 130 -25.90 46.42 24.58
C GLY A 130 -24.59 46.05 23.87
N ARG A 131 -24.11 46.95 22.99
CA ARG A 131 -22.92 47.80 23.21
C ARG A 131 -21.62 46.99 23.05
N GLY A 132 -20.74 47.29 22.11
CA GLY A 132 -20.33 48.62 21.63
C GLY A 132 -18.83 48.77 21.91
N GLY A 133 -18.12 49.44 21.00
CA GLY A 133 -16.74 49.89 21.22
C GLY A 133 -15.77 49.27 20.21
N MET A 134 -15.25 50.02 19.24
CA MET A 134 -14.17 51.03 19.42
C MET A 134 -12.84 50.30 19.65
N GLY A 135 -11.81 50.42 18.82
CA GLY A 135 -11.54 51.30 17.69
C GLY A 135 -10.04 51.20 17.37
N GLY A 136 -9.60 51.96 16.35
CA GLY A 136 -8.22 52.38 16.07
C GLY A 136 -7.17 51.27 15.91
N GLY A 137 -6.43 51.21 14.81
CA GLY A 137 -5.67 52.34 14.28
C GLY A 137 -4.19 52.11 14.58
N MET A 138 -3.33 52.70 13.74
CA MET A 138 -1.87 52.55 13.69
C MET A 138 -1.39 51.22 13.11
N GLY A 139 -0.42 51.21 12.22
CA GLY A 139 0.51 52.29 11.86
C GLY A 139 1.71 51.63 11.24
N GLY A 140 2.17 52.17 10.12
CA GLY A 140 3.14 51.52 9.26
C GLY A 140 4.54 51.36 9.84
N MET A 141 5.28 50.48 9.19
CA MET A 141 6.72 50.52 8.97
C MET A 141 6.93 49.49 7.85
N GLY A 142 7.34 49.83 6.64
CA GLY A 142 8.42 50.76 6.33
C GLY A 142 9.72 49.97 6.39
N GLY A 143 10.20 49.53 5.22
CA GLY A 143 11.63 49.26 5.06
C GLY A 143 12.00 47.89 4.49
N ARG A 144 12.44 47.96 3.24
CA ARG A 144 13.83 47.61 2.87
C ARG A 144 14.10 46.15 2.51
N GLY A 145 14.64 45.99 1.31
CA GLY A 145 15.61 44.95 1.02
C GLY A 145 15.18 44.02 -0.09
N GLY A 146 15.42 44.42 -1.34
CA GLY A 146 15.40 43.50 -2.45
C GLY A 146 16.46 42.42 -2.29
N MET A 147 16.13 41.20 -2.69
CA MET A 147 17.06 40.26 -3.30
C MET A 147 16.27 39.40 -4.27
N MET A 148 16.47 39.67 -5.56
CA MET A 148 16.27 38.67 -6.60
C MET A 148 17.25 37.53 -6.32
N MET A 149 16.70 36.34 -6.04
CA MET A 149 17.44 35.09 -6.16
C MET A 149 16.53 34.11 -6.87
N GLY A 150 16.62 34.11 -8.20
CA GLY A 150 16.18 33.00 -9.05
C GLY A 150 17.08 31.80 -8.79
N GLY A 151 16.82 31.09 -7.70
CA GLY A 151 17.35 29.75 -7.45
C GLY A 151 16.32 28.74 -7.91
N THR A 152 16.65 27.95 -8.94
CA THR A 152 15.96 26.69 -9.20
C THR A 152 16.00 25.86 -7.93
N LEU A 153 14.83 25.57 -7.35
CA LEU A 153 14.74 24.78 -6.13
C LEU A 153 15.39 23.40 -6.33
N PRO A 154 16.07 22.85 -5.31
CA PRO A 154 16.67 21.53 -5.40
C PRO A 154 15.63 20.46 -5.79
N PRO A 155 15.97 19.47 -6.64
CA PRO A 155 15.08 18.39 -7.09
C PRO A 155 14.33 17.65 -5.96
N THR A 156 14.88 17.65 -4.75
CA THR A 156 14.30 17.05 -3.54
C THR A 156 13.06 17.80 -3.01
N MET A 157 12.91 19.08 -3.33
CA MET A 157 11.81 19.92 -2.82
C MET A 157 10.52 19.72 -3.61
N GLY A 158 10.63 19.45 -4.91
CA GLY A 158 9.52 19.11 -5.80
C GLY A 158 8.83 17.80 -5.44
N LEU A 159 9.64 16.75 -5.26
CA LEU A 159 9.22 15.43 -4.78
C LEU A 159 8.44 15.51 -3.46
N MET A 160 8.85 16.40 -2.54
CA MET A 160 8.11 16.67 -1.30
C MET A 160 6.77 17.36 -1.53
N MET A 161 6.66 18.25 -2.52
CA MET A 161 5.41 18.97 -2.83
C MET A 161 4.38 18.08 -3.52
N LEU A 162 4.80 17.16 -4.39
CA LEU A 162 3.93 16.16 -5.00
C LEU A 162 3.43 15.12 -3.99
N GLY A 163 4.34 14.56 -3.20
CA GLY A 163 3.98 13.70 -2.08
C GLY A 163 2.99 14.45 -1.20
N ARG A 164 3.28 15.71 -0.84
CA ARG A 164 2.35 16.58 -0.09
C ARG A 164 1.04 16.84 -0.80
N LEU A 165 0.97 16.81 -2.13
CA LEU A 165 -0.25 17.13 -2.87
C LEU A 165 -1.19 15.93 -2.92
N ILE A 166 -0.66 14.73 -3.18
CA ILE A 166 -1.39 13.47 -3.04
C ILE A 166 -1.75 13.25 -1.56
N MET A 167 -0.85 13.59 -0.64
CA MET A 167 -1.09 13.65 0.81
C MET A 167 -1.89 14.88 1.28
N SER A 168 -2.31 15.82 0.42
CA SER A 168 -3.23 16.92 0.80
C SER A 168 -4.60 16.76 0.16
N LEU A 169 -4.74 15.81 -0.76
CA LEU A 169 -5.92 15.67 -1.62
C LEU A 169 -6.49 14.24 -1.61
N ALA A 170 -5.68 13.22 -1.32
CA ALA A 170 -6.11 11.85 -1.03
C ALA A 170 -5.90 11.45 0.45
N GLY A 171 -5.17 12.26 1.22
CA GLY A 171 -5.06 12.25 2.68
C GLY A 171 -4.92 13.69 3.18
N ASP A 172 -5.13 13.96 4.46
CA ASP A 172 -4.82 15.28 5.04
C ASP A 172 -3.30 15.45 5.14
N ARG A 173 -2.81 16.70 5.12
CA ARG A 173 -1.39 17.09 5.27
C ARG A 173 -0.69 16.50 6.51
N ASP A 174 -1.49 15.96 7.41
CA ASP A 174 -1.14 15.17 8.57
C ASP A 174 -1.38 13.67 8.33
N SER A 175 -1.02 13.06 7.21
CA SER A 175 -1.25 11.62 7.00
C SER A 175 -0.29 10.74 7.83
N TRP A 176 -0.76 9.54 8.19
CA TRP A 176 0.04 8.46 8.77
C TRP A 176 1.13 7.93 7.84
N ASP A 177 1.46 8.54 6.70
CA ASP A 177 2.37 7.88 5.77
C ASP A 177 3.07 8.86 4.83
N GLN A 178 4.03 9.60 5.39
CA GLN A 178 4.76 10.59 4.58
C GLN A 178 5.95 10.01 3.82
N ARG A 179 6.28 8.72 4.01
CA ARG A 179 7.51 8.11 3.49
C ARG A 179 7.32 6.80 2.72
N SER A 180 6.18 6.08 2.80
CA SER A 180 5.99 4.90 1.93
C SER A 180 5.89 5.26 0.45
N LEU A 181 5.53 6.51 0.13
CA LEU A 181 5.60 7.10 -1.21
C LEU A 181 7.04 7.30 -1.72
N MET A 182 8.05 7.26 -0.83
CA MET A 182 9.48 7.52 -1.17
C MET A 182 10.41 6.35 -0.86
N MET A 183 10.02 5.37 -0.03
CA MET A 183 10.91 4.27 0.40
C MET A 183 11.18 3.20 -0.66
N GLY A 184 10.37 3.13 -1.73
CA GLY A 184 10.71 2.30 -2.90
C GLY A 184 12.06 2.66 -3.54
N MET A 185 12.58 3.86 -3.27
CA MET A 185 13.86 4.36 -3.80
C MET A 185 15.08 4.15 -2.88
N MET A 186 14.92 3.82 -1.60
CA MET A 186 16.06 3.74 -0.65
C MET A 186 16.27 2.40 0.03
N MET A 187 15.27 1.51 0.07
CA MET A 187 15.43 0.16 0.66
C MET A 187 16.10 -0.85 -0.28
N GLY A 188 16.38 -0.49 -1.54
CA GLY A 188 17.12 -1.33 -2.49
C GLY A 188 18.65 -1.21 -2.41
N MET A 189 19.20 -0.35 -1.55
CA MET A 189 20.64 -0.08 -1.48
C MET A 189 21.28 -0.25 -0.10
N GLY A 190 20.60 -0.89 0.85
CA GLY A 190 21.14 -1.09 2.19
C GLY A 190 20.62 -2.36 2.86
N GLY A 191 21.27 -3.49 2.61
CA GLY A 191 21.04 -4.69 3.41
C GLY A 191 21.62 -5.96 2.80
N GLY A 192 22.78 -6.39 3.31
CA GLY A 192 23.20 -7.79 3.22
C GLY A 192 24.54 -8.09 2.57
N MET A 193 25.61 -7.39 2.95
CA MET A 193 26.97 -7.91 2.73
C MET A 193 27.70 -7.93 4.07
N GLY A 194 27.58 -9.06 4.77
CA GLY A 194 28.22 -9.29 6.06
C GLY A 194 28.13 -10.76 6.43
N GLY A 195 29.13 -11.55 6.01
CA GLY A 195 29.41 -12.87 6.59
C GLY A 195 29.87 -13.94 5.61
N MET A 196 31.20 -14.14 5.54
CA MET A 196 31.97 -15.39 5.32
C MET A 196 31.58 -16.29 4.12
N GLY A 197 32.50 -16.79 3.28
CA GLY A 197 33.93 -16.99 3.43
C GLY A 197 34.47 -17.61 2.13
N GLY A 198 35.79 -17.54 1.97
CA GLY A 198 36.49 -17.69 0.70
C GLY A 198 36.28 -19.01 -0.06
N GLY A 199 36.26 -18.86 -1.39
CA GLY A 199 36.34 -19.93 -2.38
C GLY A 199 36.95 -19.37 -3.66
N MET A 200 38.26 -19.55 -3.77
CA MET A 200 39.14 -19.20 -4.87
C MET A 200 38.69 -19.88 -6.18
N GLY A 201 38.53 -19.12 -7.27
CA GLY A 201 38.23 -19.68 -8.60
C GLY A 201 38.06 -18.61 -9.65
N GLY A 202 39.13 -18.32 -10.38
CA GLY A 202 39.20 -17.26 -11.39
C GLY A 202 38.38 -17.54 -12.65
N GLY A 203 38.16 -16.48 -13.44
CA GLY A 203 37.55 -16.59 -14.76
C GLY A 203 37.06 -15.27 -15.32
N MET A 204 37.96 -14.57 -16.00
CA MET A 204 37.76 -13.73 -17.20
C MET A 204 36.36 -13.12 -17.48
N GLY A 205 36.35 -11.79 -17.58
CA GLY A 205 35.98 -11.08 -18.82
C GLY A 205 34.49 -10.95 -19.15
N GLY A 206 33.97 -9.73 -19.05
CA GLY A 206 32.66 -9.42 -19.65
C GLY A 206 32.07 -8.09 -19.22
N MET A 207 32.44 -7.05 -19.95
CA MET A 207 31.75 -5.75 -20.07
C MET A 207 30.23 -5.79 -19.89
N GLY A 208 29.72 -4.81 -19.13
CA GLY A 208 28.65 -3.91 -19.56
C GLY A 208 27.26 -4.51 -19.77
N GLY A 209 26.39 -4.32 -18.80
CA GLY A 209 24.95 -4.49 -18.99
C GLY A 209 24.18 -4.24 -17.71
N GLY A 210 23.64 -3.04 -17.56
CA GLY A 210 22.73 -2.70 -16.48
C GLY A 210 21.56 -3.68 -16.43
N MET A 211 21.34 -4.26 -15.26
CA MET A 211 20.14 -5.05 -14.98
C MET A 211 19.70 -4.70 -13.57
N GLY A 212 18.88 -3.64 -13.50
CA GLY A 212 18.12 -3.32 -12.32
C GLY A 212 17.09 -4.41 -12.02
N GLY A 213 16.76 -4.56 -10.74
CA GLY A 213 15.53 -5.20 -10.30
C GLY A 213 15.63 -6.68 -9.94
N MET A 214 16.67 -7.11 -9.23
CA MET A 214 16.51 -8.28 -8.35
C MET A 214 15.65 -7.88 -7.16
N GLY A 215 14.36 -8.23 -7.23
CA GLY A 215 13.43 -8.19 -6.10
C GLY A 215 12.11 -7.51 -6.47
N MET A 216 11.02 -8.28 -6.36
CA MET A 216 9.60 -7.85 -6.39
C MET A 216 8.87 -7.86 -7.74
N GLY A 217 8.80 -9.03 -8.41
CA GLY A 217 7.72 -9.37 -9.35
C GLY A 217 7.63 -8.60 -10.67
N MET A 218 6.98 -9.21 -11.66
CA MET A 218 6.76 -8.58 -12.96
C MET A 218 5.77 -7.43 -12.80
N ARG A 219 6.25 -6.20 -13.04
CA ARG A 219 5.46 -4.95 -12.97
C ARG A 219 4.62 -4.86 -11.69
N SER A 220 5.19 -5.29 -10.57
CA SER A 220 4.53 -5.26 -9.26
C SER A 220 5.05 -4.10 -8.45
N VAL A 221 4.14 -3.41 -7.75
CA VAL A 221 4.51 -2.44 -6.72
C VAL A 221 4.66 -3.20 -5.40
N PRO A 222 5.76 -3.03 -4.64
CA PRO A 222 5.92 -3.75 -3.38
C PRO A 222 4.81 -3.34 -2.40
N PRO A 223 4.31 -4.27 -1.58
CA PRO A 223 3.32 -3.97 -0.57
C PRO A 223 3.89 -2.92 0.39
N THR A 224 3.05 -1.95 0.70
CA THR A 224 3.40 -0.85 1.60
C THR A 224 3.27 -1.32 3.05
N GLY A 225 4.23 -0.95 3.91
CA GLY A 225 4.20 -1.31 5.34
C GLY A 225 3.00 -0.70 6.09
N LEU A 226 2.92 -0.96 7.39
CA LEU A 226 1.92 -0.31 8.23
C LEU A 226 2.08 1.22 8.20
N PRO A 227 0.98 1.99 8.31
CA PRO A 227 1.06 3.44 8.35
C PRO A 227 1.93 3.92 9.53
N PHE A 228 2.85 4.86 9.29
CA PHE A 228 3.66 5.50 10.32
C PHE A 228 3.88 7.02 10.13
N ALA A 229 3.99 7.74 11.24
CA ALA A 229 4.34 9.14 11.26
C ALA A 229 5.66 9.38 12.00
N ASP A 230 6.57 10.12 11.36
CA ASP A 230 7.73 10.70 12.04
C ASP A 230 7.27 11.95 12.82
N ILE A 231 7.52 12.02 14.12
CA ILE A 231 7.07 13.12 14.99
C ILE A 231 8.28 13.69 15.75
N LYS A 232 8.56 14.98 15.55
CA LYS A 232 9.64 15.68 16.26
C LYS A 232 9.30 15.89 17.74
N PRO A 233 10.29 16.10 18.63
CA PRO A 233 10.04 16.46 20.03
C PRO A 233 9.05 17.63 20.16
N GLY A 234 8.03 17.49 20.99
CA GLY A 234 7.00 18.51 21.23
C GLY A 234 6.03 18.75 20.06
N GLN A 235 6.19 18.04 18.94
CA GLN A 235 5.30 18.19 17.80
C GLN A 235 4.02 17.38 17.98
N THR A 236 2.88 18.00 17.67
CA THR A 236 1.60 17.33 17.46
C THR A 236 1.35 17.12 15.96
N ARG A 237 0.85 15.94 15.58
CA ARG A 237 0.36 15.66 14.21
C ARG A 237 -1.06 15.12 14.29
N ASN A 238 -1.94 15.60 13.41
CA ASN A 238 -3.37 15.29 13.42
C ASN A 238 -3.73 14.24 12.38
N LEU A 239 -3.57 12.96 12.72
CA LEU A 239 -3.50 11.89 11.73
C LEU A 239 -4.90 11.35 11.36
N PRO A 240 -5.39 11.51 10.11
CA PRO A 240 -6.68 10.99 9.73
C PRO A 240 -6.63 9.47 9.65
N THR A 241 -7.58 8.82 10.31
CA THR A 241 -7.67 7.37 10.40
C THR A 241 -9.06 6.93 9.94
N ARG A 242 -9.11 5.90 9.09
CA ARG A 242 -10.38 5.29 8.65
C ARG A 242 -10.94 4.45 9.80
N LEU A 243 -12.26 4.51 10.00
CA LEU A 243 -12.96 3.70 10.99
C LEU A 243 -13.84 2.65 10.31
N VAL A 244 -14.02 1.54 11.02
CA VAL A 244 -14.99 0.51 10.67
C VAL A 244 -15.78 0.22 11.93
N SER A 245 -17.10 0.19 11.81
CA SER A 245 -17.98 -0.09 12.92
C SER A 245 -18.04 -1.59 13.19
N LEU A 246 -17.88 -1.98 14.45
CA LEU A 246 -18.11 -3.34 14.93
C LEU A 246 -19.55 -3.57 15.38
N GLU A 247 -20.33 -2.49 15.49
CA GLU A 247 -21.70 -2.54 15.97
C GLU A 247 -22.67 -3.02 14.89
N ARG A 248 -23.82 -3.51 15.35
CA ARG A 248 -24.94 -3.77 14.46
C ARG A 248 -25.38 -2.48 13.79
N PRO A 249 -25.74 -2.56 12.49
CA PRO A 249 -26.31 -1.44 11.77
C PRO A 249 -27.58 -0.94 12.47
N ASP A 250 -27.85 0.35 12.39
CA ASP A 250 -29.17 0.85 12.78
C ASP A 250 -30.18 0.57 11.66
N ALA A 251 -31.47 0.54 12.02
CA ALA A 251 -32.54 0.24 11.07
C ALA A 251 -32.75 1.35 10.02
N GLU A 252 -32.23 2.56 10.26
CA GLU A 252 -32.48 3.75 9.44
C GLU A 252 -31.26 4.26 8.64
N ASN A 253 -30.02 4.18 9.14
CA ASN A 253 -28.82 4.80 8.54
C ASN A 253 -27.71 3.82 8.13
N GLY A 254 -27.90 2.51 8.32
CA GLY A 254 -26.92 1.49 7.96
C GLY A 254 -25.71 1.47 8.90
N VAL A 255 -24.76 2.41 8.79
CA VAL A 255 -23.49 2.34 9.55
C VAL A 255 -23.50 3.28 10.75
N LYS A 256 -23.31 2.73 11.95
CA LYS A 256 -23.09 3.52 13.17
C LYS A 256 -21.65 4.02 13.24
N LEU A 257 -21.48 5.34 13.13
CA LEU A 257 -20.18 6.01 13.11
C LEU A 257 -20.14 7.11 14.18
N PRO A 258 -18.95 7.41 14.74
CA PRO A 258 -18.81 8.51 15.69
C PRO A 258 -19.24 9.86 15.10
N ALA A 259 -19.89 10.67 15.91
CA ALA A 259 -20.29 12.03 15.53
C ALA A 259 -19.07 12.94 15.33
N ASP A 260 -19.26 14.05 14.60
CA ASP A 260 -18.23 15.07 14.49
C ASP A 260 -17.95 15.69 15.87
N GLY A 261 -16.67 15.74 16.26
CA GLY A 261 -16.27 16.21 17.58
C GLY A 261 -16.35 15.17 18.71
N GLU A 262 -16.87 13.97 18.45
CA GLU A 262 -17.00 12.94 19.49
C GLU A 262 -15.62 12.47 19.97
N LYS A 263 -15.35 12.58 21.28
CA LYS A 263 -14.10 12.10 21.86
C LYS A 263 -14.09 10.58 21.96
N LEU A 264 -13.03 9.99 21.41
CA LEU A 264 -12.86 8.55 21.34
C LEU A 264 -11.69 8.09 22.22
N GLN A 265 -11.89 6.96 22.90
CA GLN A 265 -10.82 6.24 23.58
C GLN A 265 -10.20 5.24 22.61
N ILE A 266 -8.88 5.28 22.48
CA ILE A 266 -8.12 4.34 21.65
C ILE A 266 -7.65 3.17 22.51
N GLY A 267 -7.78 1.95 21.97
CA GLY A 267 -7.31 0.73 22.62
C GLY A 267 -6.95 -0.39 21.64
N ASP A 268 -6.57 -1.54 22.19
CA ASP A 268 -6.33 -2.77 21.43
C ASP A 268 -7.61 -3.61 21.34
N ILE A 269 -7.91 -4.15 20.16
CA ILE A 269 -9.05 -5.06 19.94
C ILE A 269 -9.09 -6.22 20.93
N THR A 270 -7.93 -6.73 21.33
CA THR A 270 -7.81 -7.85 22.28
C THR A 270 -8.35 -7.52 23.67
N GLN A 271 -8.46 -6.24 24.03
CA GLN A 271 -9.00 -5.81 25.33
C GLN A 271 -10.53 -5.73 25.34
N ILE A 272 -11.15 -5.59 24.16
CA ILE A 272 -12.57 -5.26 24.01
C ILE A 272 -13.37 -6.42 23.41
N ASN A 273 -12.76 -7.19 22.49
CA ASN A 273 -13.42 -8.29 21.80
C ASN A 273 -12.55 -9.54 21.87
N GLN A 274 -13.05 -10.61 22.50
CA GLN A 274 -12.33 -11.87 22.68
C GLN A 274 -12.51 -12.85 21.51
N ASP A 275 -13.31 -12.52 20.50
CA ASP A 275 -13.50 -13.35 19.31
C ASP A 275 -12.24 -13.28 18.42
N GLN A 276 -11.52 -14.40 18.37
CA GLN A 276 -10.29 -14.55 17.59
C GLN A 276 -10.53 -14.33 16.09
N ARG A 277 -11.71 -14.68 15.56
CA ARG A 277 -12.05 -14.51 14.16
C ARG A 277 -12.25 -13.03 13.82
N VAL A 278 -12.91 -12.28 14.70
CA VAL A 278 -13.04 -10.81 14.58
C VAL A 278 -11.66 -10.14 14.61
N GLN A 279 -10.81 -10.51 15.56
CA GLN A 279 -9.44 -9.98 15.66
C GLN A 279 -8.61 -10.30 14.41
N LYS A 280 -8.69 -11.53 13.91
CA LYS A 280 -7.99 -11.96 12.70
C LYS A 280 -8.48 -11.19 11.48
N ALA A 281 -9.79 -11.05 11.30
CA ALA A 281 -10.39 -10.28 10.22
C ALA A 281 -9.88 -8.83 10.23
N LEU A 282 -9.96 -8.14 11.36
CA LEU A 282 -9.56 -6.75 11.48
C LEU A 282 -8.06 -6.55 11.20
N LYS A 283 -7.21 -7.44 11.74
CA LYS A 283 -5.76 -7.39 11.50
C LYS A 283 -5.43 -7.62 10.04
N ARG A 284 -6.08 -8.58 9.39
CA ARG A 284 -5.85 -8.90 7.99
C ARG A 284 -6.35 -7.79 7.06
N LEU A 285 -7.55 -7.26 7.27
CA LEU A 285 -8.08 -6.11 6.54
C LEU A 285 -7.15 -4.88 6.63
N ALA A 286 -6.58 -4.62 7.82
CA ALA A 286 -5.61 -3.54 8.00
C ALA A 286 -4.30 -3.79 7.25
N ALA A 287 -3.77 -5.01 7.31
CA ALA A 287 -2.54 -5.40 6.60
C ALA A 287 -2.70 -5.29 5.07
N ASP A 288 -3.83 -5.73 4.55
CA ASP A 288 -4.15 -5.72 3.11
C ASP A 288 -4.62 -4.34 2.60
N LYS A 289 -4.69 -3.34 3.50
CA LYS A 289 -5.18 -1.98 3.23
C LYS A 289 -6.56 -1.99 2.57
N ALA A 290 -7.42 -2.87 3.10
CA ALA A 290 -8.77 -3.05 2.61
C ALA A 290 -9.54 -1.71 2.59
N ASN A 291 -10.37 -1.54 1.58
CA ASN A 291 -11.23 -0.37 1.50
C ASN A 291 -12.23 -0.35 2.67
N ILE A 292 -12.62 0.84 3.13
CA ILE A 292 -13.57 1.02 4.24
C ILE A 292 -14.89 0.28 4.00
N TRP A 293 -15.39 0.27 2.76
CA TRP A 293 -16.65 -0.37 2.38
C TRP A 293 -16.60 -1.88 2.51
N ILE A 294 -15.56 -2.49 1.96
CA ILE A 294 -15.32 -3.94 2.07
C ILE A 294 -15.12 -4.32 3.53
N SER A 295 -14.33 -3.52 4.26
CA SER A 295 -14.07 -3.76 5.67
C SER A 295 -15.36 -3.70 6.49
N GLN A 296 -16.25 -2.73 6.22
CA GLN A 296 -17.53 -2.62 6.91
C GLN A 296 -18.45 -3.82 6.66
N MET A 297 -18.56 -4.29 5.40
CA MET A 297 -19.33 -5.50 5.08
C MET A 297 -18.77 -6.75 5.79
N VAL A 298 -17.44 -6.90 5.80
CA VAL A 298 -16.78 -8.00 6.52
C VAL A 298 -17.05 -7.91 8.02
N MET A 299 -16.94 -6.73 8.64
CA MET A 299 -17.18 -6.59 10.07
C MET A 299 -18.65 -6.83 10.46
N TRP A 300 -19.61 -6.44 9.62
CA TRP A 300 -21.01 -6.82 9.84
C TRP A 300 -21.24 -8.32 9.80
N ARG A 301 -20.57 -9.02 8.86
CA ARG A 301 -20.66 -10.49 8.80
C ARG A 301 -20.01 -11.15 10.02
N VAL A 302 -18.78 -10.78 10.33
CA VAL A 302 -17.94 -11.49 11.31
C VAL A 302 -18.24 -11.05 12.74
N ALA A 303 -18.43 -9.75 13.01
CA ALA A 303 -18.66 -9.24 14.37
C ALA A 303 -20.15 -9.19 14.75
N SER A 304 -21.04 -8.90 13.80
CA SER A 304 -22.49 -8.75 14.06
C SER A 304 -23.34 -9.96 13.65
N GLY A 305 -22.78 -10.89 12.88
CA GLY A 305 -23.44 -12.12 12.45
C GLY A 305 -24.51 -11.94 11.38
N LEU A 306 -24.52 -10.82 10.64
CA LEU A 306 -25.51 -10.58 9.59
C LEU A 306 -25.33 -11.54 8.41
N ASP A 307 -26.45 -11.93 7.79
CA ASP A 307 -26.44 -12.67 6.52
C ASP A 307 -26.11 -11.75 5.34
N TRP A 308 -25.70 -12.35 4.22
CA TRP A 308 -25.23 -11.60 3.07
C TRP A 308 -26.34 -10.85 2.33
N ASP A 309 -27.60 -11.30 2.40
CA ASP A 309 -28.72 -10.61 1.77
C ASP A 309 -29.03 -9.32 2.52
N SER A 310 -29.05 -9.38 3.86
CA SER A 310 -29.12 -8.21 4.73
C SER A 310 -27.98 -7.22 4.47
N ILE A 311 -26.73 -7.72 4.36
CA ILE A 311 -25.57 -6.86 4.08
C ILE A 311 -25.68 -6.23 2.67
N ALA A 312 -26.13 -6.98 1.67
CA ALA A 312 -26.34 -6.47 0.32
C ALA A 312 -27.35 -5.32 0.30
N GLN A 313 -28.47 -5.48 1.02
CA GLN A 313 -29.50 -4.45 1.15
C GLN A 313 -28.96 -3.20 1.85
N LEU A 314 -28.28 -3.36 2.98
CA LEU A 314 -27.72 -2.24 3.77
C LEU A 314 -26.59 -1.49 3.06
N SER A 315 -25.86 -2.18 2.18
CA SER A 315 -24.75 -1.59 1.43
C SER A 315 -25.13 -1.03 0.06
N GLN A 316 -26.38 -1.20 -0.40
CA GLN A 316 -26.79 -0.85 -1.76
C GLN A 316 -26.54 0.62 -2.14
N SER A 317 -26.64 1.55 -1.19
CA SER A 317 -26.49 2.99 -1.45
C SER A 317 -25.05 3.47 -1.59
N TRP A 318 -24.09 2.72 -1.04
CA TRP A 318 -22.67 3.14 -1.00
C TRP A 318 -21.69 2.10 -1.50
N GLY A 319 -22.06 0.82 -1.53
CA GLY A 319 -21.26 -0.31 -1.99
C GLY A 319 -21.56 -0.66 -3.45
N ASN A 320 -20.84 -1.64 -3.97
CA ASN A 320 -21.10 -2.21 -5.29
C ASN A 320 -20.98 -3.75 -5.26
N PRO A 321 -21.54 -4.47 -6.24
CA PRO A 321 -21.55 -5.93 -6.26
C PRO A 321 -20.16 -6.58 -6.16
N TYR A 322 -19.12 -5.98 -6.76
CA TYR A 322 -17.76 -6.52 -6.67
C TYR A 322 -17.18 -6.39 -5.25
N GLU A 323 -17.50 -5.31 -4.52
CA GLU A 323 -17.10 -5.15 -3.12
C GLU A 323 -17.79 -6.17 -2.22
N LEU A 324 -19.07 -6.45 -2.46
CA LEU A 324 -19.82 -7.47 -1.73
C LEU A 324 -19.25 -8.87 -1.96
N THR A 325 -19.03 -9.26 -3.22
CA THR A 325 -18.43 -10.55 -3.57
C THR A 325 -17.01 -10.69 -3.01
N MET A 326 -16.26 -9.59 -2.95
CA MET A 326 -14.93 -9.60 -2.31
C MET A 326 -15.01 -9.78 -0.80
N ALA A 327 -15.95 -9.13 -0.13
CA ALA A 327 -16.20 -9.32 1.29
C ALA A 327 -16.59 -10.78 1.60
N GLN A 328 -17.46 -11.38 0.77
CA GLN A 328 -17.84 -12.80 0.85
C GLN A 328 -16.62 -13.71 0.73
N ALA A 329 -15.87 -13.59 -0.38
CA ALA A 329 -14.69 -14.40 -0.64
C ALA A 329 -13.60 -14.24 0.43
N PHE A 330 -13.50 -13.07 1.06
CA PHE A 330 -12.60 -12.85 2.18
C PHE A 330 -13.03 -13.63 3.42
N VAL A 331 -14.29 -13.51 3.84
CA VAL A 331 -14.81 -14.17 5.04
C VAL A 331 -14.74 -15.70 4.90
N ASP A 332 -15.04 -16.22 3.72
CA ASP A 332 -15.01 -17.67 3.43
C ASP A 332 -13.59 -18.25 3.50
N ARG A 333 -12.58 -17.44 3.19
CA ARG A 333 -11.17 -17.86 3.19
C ARG A 333 -10.41 -17.44 4.44
N LEU A 334 -11.00 -16.62 5.31
CA LEU A 334 -10.33 -15.98 6.44
C LEU A 334 -9.50 -16.96 7.29
N ASP A 335 -9.98 -18.19 7.44
CA ASP A 335 -9.31 -19.21 8.25
C ASP A 335 -8.08 -19.81 7.54
N ASN A 336 -8.03 -19.80 6.21
CA ASN A 336 -7.04 -20.46 5.36
C ASN A 336 -6.20 -19.50 4.48
N LEU A 337 -6.28 -18.18 4.71
CA LEU A 337 -5.51 -17.20 3.94
C LEU A 337 -4.01 -17.32 4.27
N PRO A 338 -3.13 -17.57 3.27
CA PRO A 338 -1.68 -17.52 3.48
C PRO A 338 -1.19 -16.11 3.78
N ASP A 339 -0.15 -16.00 4.60
CA ASP A 339 0.54 -14.72 4.82
C ASP A 339 1.22 -14.25 3.54
N GLY A 340 1.04 -12.97 3.18
CA GLY A 340 1.67 -12.35 2.02
C GLY A 340 1.08 -12.71 0.64
N GLU A 341 0.13 -13.66 0.54
CA GLU A 341 -0.66 -13.85 -0.67
C GLU A 341 -1.89 -12.94 -0.62
N THR A 342 -1.82 -11.84 -1.38
CA THR A 342 -2.89 -10.84 -1.50
C THR A 342 -3.83 -11.11 -2.67
N GLY A 343 -3.56 -12.12 -3.50
CA GLY A 343 -4.41 -12.46 -4.64
C GLY A 343 -3.74 -13.34 -5.68
N VAL A 344 -4.54 -13.78 -6.66
CA VAL A 344 -4.10 -14.70 -7.72
C VAL A 344 -4.51 -14.16 -9.08
N ILE A 345 -3.58 -14.23 -10.04
CA ILE A 345 -3.86 -14.15 -11.47
C ILE A 345 -3.74 -15.54 -12.06
N ARG A 346 -4.79 -16.01 -12.75
CA ARG A 346 -4.79 -17.32 -13.41
C ARG A 346 -4.22 -17.19 -14.82
N PHE A 347 -3.43 -18.16 -15.25
CA PHE A 347 -2.95 -18.16 -16.63
C PHE A 347 -3.00 -19.55 -17.25
N GLN A 348 -3.20 -19.57 -18.55
CA GLN A 348 -3.07 -20.76 -19.38
C GLN A 348 -2.30 -20.37 -20.64
N ILE A 349 -1.26 -21.14 -20.96
CA ILE A 349 -0.42 -20.92 -22.13
C ILE A 349 -0.55 -22.14 -23.03
N ASP A 350 -1.09 -21.91 -24.23
CA ASP A 350 -1.28 -22.92 -25.25
C ASP A 350 -0.33 -22.64 -26.43
N SER A 351 0.21 -23.70 -27.04
CA SER A 351 0.98 -23.60 -28.28
C SER A 351 0.08 -23.82 -29.49
N ALA A 352 0.30 -23.08 -30.58
CA ALA A 352 -0.46 -23.28 -31.82
C ALA A 352 -0.05 -24.58 -32.54
N ASP A 353 1.19 -25.03 -32.34
CA ASP A 353 1.76 -26.22 -32.95
C ASP A 353 2.83 -26.88 -32.04
N ALA A 354 3.38 -28.01 -32.48
CA ALA A 354 4.42 -28.73 -31.74
C ALA A 354 5.77 -27.96 -31.69
N LYS A 355 6.03 -27.05 -32.62
CA LYS A 355 7.29 -26.27 -32.68
C LYS A 355 7.33 -25.18 -31.61
N THR A 356 6.16 -24.62 -31.28
CA THR A 356 5.98 -23.55 -30.29
C THR A 356 5.75 -24.09 -28.87
N LYS A 357 5.60 -25.41 -28.70
CA LYS A 357 5.43 -26.06 -27.39
C LYS A 357 6.58 -25.79 -26.39
N PRO A 358 7.86 -25.87 -26.78
CA PRO A 358 8.95 -25.54 -25.86
C PRO A 358 8.90 -24.08 -25.35
N LEU A 359 8.47 -23.13 -26.19
CA LEU A 359 8.29 -21.74 -25.79
C LEU A 359 7.14 -21.58 -24.79
N ALA A 360 6.04 -22.32 -24.99
CA ALA A 360 4.93 -22.35 -24.06
C ALA A 360 5.33 -22.90 -22.69
N ASP A 361 6.12 -23.98 -22.67
CA ASP A 361 6.64 -24.59 -21.43
C ASP A 361 7.61 -23.65 -20.71
N GLU A 362 8.49 -22.95 -21.45
CA GLU A 362 9.41 -21.96 -20.90
C GLU A 362 8.64 -20.78 -20.27
N LEU A 363 7.65 -20.23 -20.99
CA LEU A 363 6.83 -19.13 -20.49
C LEU A 363 6.01 -19.54 -19.26
N THR A 364 5.49 -20.77 -19.25
CA THR A 364 4.75 -21.33 -18.12
C THR A 364 5.62 -21.35 -16.87
N LYS A 365 6.86 -21.87 -16.98
CA LYS A 365 7.84 -21.84 -15.89
C LYS A 365 8.24 -20.42 -15.49
N ALA A 366 8.26 -19.49 -16.44
CA ALA A 366 8.63 -18.11 -16.17
C ALA A 366 7.57 -17.36 -15.36
N LEU A 367 6.29 -17.69 -15.52
CA LEU A 367 5.18 -17.06 -14.80
C LEU A 367 4.81 -17.79 -13.49
N LYS A 368 4.81 -19.12 -13.50
CA LYS A 368 4.31 -19.95 -12.41
C LYS A 368 4.91 -19.54 -11.06
N ASP A 369 4.03 -19.33 -10.09
CA ASP A 369 4.36 -19.01 -8.70
C ASP A 369 5.24 -17.76 -8.56
N LYS A 370 5.07 -16.78 -9.46
CA LYS A 370 5.71 -15.47 -9.36
C LYS A 370 4.69 -14.34 -9.22
N PRO A 371 5.05 -13.25 -8.53
CA PRO A 371 4.21 -12.07 -8.47
C PRO A 371 4.17 -11.34 -9.82
N VAL A 372 2.95 -11.03 -10.27
CA VAL A 372 2.62 -10.29 -11.49
C VAL A 372 1.53 -9.27 -11.13
N LEU A 373 1.81 -7.98 -11.27
CA LEU A 373 0.89 -6.89 -10.87
C LEU A 373 0.42 -6.94 -9.40
N GLY A 374 1.26 -7.45 -8.49
CA GLY A 374 0.90 -7.68 -7.08
C GLY A 374 0.16 -9.00 -6.80
N LEU A 375 -0.15 -9.79 -7.84
CA LEU A 375 -0.89 -11.06 -7.73
C LEU A 375 0.03 -12.26 -7.97
N TRP A 376 -0.23 -13.37 -7.30
CA TRP A 376 0.48 -14.62 -7.56
C TRP A 376 -0.03 -15.28 -8.83
N ALA A 377 0.86 -15.51 -9.79
CA ALA A 377 0.51 -16.21 -11.02
C ALA A 377 0.37 -17.72 -10.78
N ARG A 378 -0.83 -18.24 -10.99
CA ARG A 378 -1.15 -19.67 -10.86
C ARG A 378 -1.65 -20.23 -12.19
N GLU A 379 -1.21 -21.43 -12.50
CA GLU A 379 -1.67 -22.15 -13.68
C GLU A 379 -3.15 -22.52 -13.60
N GLU A 380 -3.68 -22.87 -14.76
CA GLU A 380 -5.03 -23.35 -15.00
C GLU A 380 -6.11 -22.31 -14.74
N ILE A 381 -6.98 -22.13 -15.74
CA ILE A 381 -8.16 -21.28 -15.61
C ILE A 381 -9.34 -22.21 -15.32
N PRO A 382 -9.87 -22.22 -14.09
CA PRO A 382 -11.02 -23.04 -13.74
C PRO A 382 -12.24 -22.65 -14.59
N ALA A 383 -13.21 -23.55 -14.72
CA ALA A 383 -14.44 -23.29 -15.45
C ALA A 383 -15.17 -22.03 -14.92
N GLU A 384 -15.16 -21.85 -13.60
CA GLU A 384 -15.72 -20.71 -12.88
C GLU A 384 -14.65 -20.03 -12.01
N PRO A 385 -14.68 -18.70 -11.83
CA PRO A 385 -13.75 -18.00 -10.95
C PRO A 385 -13.88 -18.46 -9.48
N LEU A 386 -12.74 -18.62 -8.80
CA LEU A 386 -12.70 -18.88 -7.36
C LEU A 386 -12.68 -17.56 -6.56
N GLY A 387 -13.76 -16.79 -6.72
CA GLY A 387 -13.88 -15.41 -6.22
C GLY A 387 -13.33 -14.36 -7.20
N PRO A 388 -13.25 -13.08 -6.79
CA PRO A 388 -12.76 -12.00 -7.64
C PRO A 388 -11.35 -12.28 -8.17
N ALA A 389 -11.20 -12.32 -9.49
CA ALA A 389 -9.98 -12.78 -10.13
C ALA A 389 -9.79 -12.24 -11.55
N ILE A 390 -8.55 -12.29 -12.02
CA ILE A 390 -8.16 -12.02 -13.40
C ILE A 390 -7.56 -13.30 -13.97
N ALA A 391 -7.82 -13.56 -15.25
CA ALA A 391 -7.22 -14.67 -15.97
C ALA A 391 -6.66 -14.22 -17.33
N CYS A 392 -5.58 -14.87 -17.79
CA CYS A 392 -5.07 -14.68 -19.15
C CYS A 392 -4.87 -16.02 -19.88
N ARG A 393 -5.46 -16.14 -21.07
CA ARG A 393 -5.15 -17.22 -22.03
C ARG A 393 -4.17 -16.69 -23.05
N VAL A 394 -3.02 -17.34 -23.18
CA VAL A 394 -1.97 -16.97 -24.12
C VAL A 394 -1.86 -18.07 -25.14
N ARG A 395 -2.07 -17.77 -26.42
CA ARG A 395 -1.85 -18.69 -27.53
C ARG A 395 -0.62 -18.26 -28.32
N ILE A 396 0.44 -19.06 -28.26
CA ILE A 396 1.74 -18.76 -28.87
C ILE A 396 1.77 -19.29 -30.31
N THR A 397 2.24 -18.45 -31.23
CA THR A 397 2.63 -18.81 -32.61
C THR A 397 4.14 -18.55 -32.80
N GLU A 398 4.66 -18.77 -34.01
CA GLU A 398 6.10 -18.60 -34.30
C GLU A 398 6.62 -17.16 -34.08
N ASN A 399 5.77 -16.16 -34.36
CA ASN A 399 6.16 -14.75 -34.41
C ASN A 399 5.49 -13.90 -33.33
N GLU A 400 4.30 -14.30 -32.87
CA GLU A 400 3.54 -13.55 -31.87
C GLU A 400 2.73 -14.48 -30.96
N ALA A 401 2.31 -13.94 -29.81
CA ALA A 401 1.34 -14.58 -28.95
C ALA A 401 0.06 -13.75 -28.90
N THR A 402 -1.08 -14.40 -29.10
CA THR A 402 -2.39 -13.79 -28.85
C THR A 402 -2.76 -13.97 -27.39
N VAL A 403 -3.05 -12.87 -26.69
CA VAL A 403 -3.46 -12.86 -25.29
C VAL A 403 -4.91 -12.45 -25.18
N LEU A 404 -5.73 -13.32 -24.59
CA LEU A 404 -7.10 -13.03 -24.16
C LEU A 404 -7.10 -12.85 -22.64
N VAL A 405 -7.52 -11.67 -22.19
CA VAL A 405 -7.68 -11.36 -20.77
C VAL A 405 -9.14 -11.53 -20.41
N ASN A 406 -9.41 -12.23 -19.32
CA ASN A 406 -10.73 -12.37 -18.71
C ASN A 406 -10.70 -11.80 -17.30
N SER A 407 -11.83 -11.28 -16.84
CA SER A 407 -12.05 -10.96 -15.43
C SER A 407 -13.24 -11.76 -14.91
N SER A 408 -13.30 -11.98 -13.61
CA SER A 408 -14.55 -12.40 -12.98
C SER A 408 -15.62 -11.32 -13.19
N ASP A 409 -16.89 -11.72 -13.31
CA ASP A 409 -18.01 -10.79 -13.23
C ASP A 409 -18.20 -10.25 -11.80
N ALA A 410 -19.26 -9.46 -11.62
CA ALA A 410 -19.64 -8.87 -10.33
C ALA A 410 -19.90 -9.89 -9.22
N THR A 411 -20.34 -11.10 -9.58
CA THR A 411 -20.71 -12.19 -8.66
C THR A 411 -19.58 -13.21 -8.49
N ALA A 412 -18.52 -13.07 -9.28
CA ALA A 412 -17.45 -14.03 -9.43
C ALA A 412 -17.90 -15.45 -9.82
N GLN A 413 -19.03 -15.58 -10.51
CA GLN A 413 -19.53 -16.87 -11.00
C GLN A 413 -19.13 -17.14 -12.44
N ASN A 414 -18.91 -16.08 -13.24
CA ASN A 414 -18.55 -16.22 -14.65
C ASN A 414 -17.26 -15.50 -14.99
N TRP A 415 -16.51 -16.06 -15.95
CA TRP A 415 -15.46 -15.35 -16.66
C TRP A 415 -16.06 -14.48 -17.76
N VAL A 416 -15.76 -13.18 -17.72
CA VAL A 416 -16.15 -12.24 -18.78
C VAL A 416 -14.91 -11.78 -19.57
N PRO A 417 -14.97 -11.72 -20.91
CA PRO A 417 -13.90 -11.18 -21.72
C PRO A 417 -13.58 -9.75 -21.33
N TYR A 418 -12.29 -9.48 -21.12
CA TYR A 418 -11.78 -8.20 -20.62
C TYR A 418 -10.71 -7.59 -21.53
N GLY A 419 -10.63 -8.08 -22.75
CA GLY A 419 -9.83 -7.53 -23.84
C GLY A 419 -8.87 -8.56 -24.44
N LYS A 420 -8.38 -8.24 -25.64
CA LYS A 420 -7.45 -9.07 -26.41
C LYS A 420 -6.31 -8.21 -26.93
N PHE A 421 -5.09 -8.73 -26.96
CA PHE A 421 -3.93 -8.10 -27.59
C PHE A 421 -2.96 -9.14 -28.14
N THR A 422 -1.98 -8.69 -28.90
CA THR A 422 -0.86 -9.51 -29.37
C THR A 422 0.43 -9.04 -28.72
N VAL A 423 1.33 -9.98 -28.42
CA VAL A 423 2.68 -9.72 -27.94
C VAL A 423 3.65 -10.35 -28.94
N PRO A 424 4.54 -9.58 -29.59
CA PRO A 424 5.52 -10.15 -30.49
C PRO A 424 6.49 -11.05 -29.70
N ILE A 425 6.92 -12.16 -30.30
CA ILE A 425 7.93 -13.04 -29.71
C ILE A 425 9.28 -12.33 -29.73
N ALA A 426 9.66 -11.79 -28.57
CA ALA A 426 10.94 -11.12 -28.40
C ALA A 426 12.08 -12.14 -28.52
N ARG A 427 13.12 -11.78 -29.28
CA ARG A 427 14.35 -12.56 -29.39
C ARG A 427 15.55 -11.72 -29.04
N LYS A 428 16.48 -12.29 -28.26
CA LYS A 428 17.79 -11.73 -27.93
C LYS A 428 18.85 -12.76 -28.32
N ASP A 429 19.81 -12.37 -29.15
CA ASP A 429 20.87 -13.25 -29.66
C ASP A 429 20.33 -14.54 -30.32
N GLY A 430 19.22 -14.42 -31.06
CA GLY A 430 18.55 -15.54 -31.72
C GLY A 430 17.75 -16.48 -30.80
N LYS A 431 17.76 -16.25 -29.48
CA LYS A 431 17.00 -17.01 -28.48
C LYS A 431 15.78 -16.23 -28.01
N PHE A 432 14.77 -16.94 -27.50
CA PHE A 432 13.58 -16.32 -26.92
C PHE A 432 13.96 -15.47 -25.70
N ASP A 433 13.51 -14.21 -25.70
CA ASP A 433 13.72 -13.29 -24.58
C ASP A 433 12.50 -13.33 -23.65
N THR A 434 12.51 -14.34 -22.78
CA THR A 434 11.44 -14.62 -21.83
C THR A 434 11.16 -13.45 -20.89
N LEU A 435 12.19 -12.70 -20.48
CA LEU A 435 12.02 -11.55 -19.59
C LEU A 435 11.29 -10.41 -20.30
N LYS A 436 11.73 -10.06 -21.51
CA LYS A 436 11.07 -9.00 -22.30
C LYS A 436 9.65 -9.39 -22.68
N PHE A 437 9.41 -10.66 -23.02
CA PHE A 437 8.08 -11.14 -23.36
C PHE A 437 7.13 -11.11 -22.15
N THR A 438 7.57 -11.62 -20.99
CA THR A 438 6.75 -11.62 -19.77
C THR A 438 6.44 -10.21 -19.26
N ASP A 439 7.38 -9.28 -19.40
CA ASP A 439 7.15 -7.86 -19.12
C ASP A 439 6.08 -7.25 -20.04
N ALA A 440 6.16 -7.50 -21.36
CA ALA A 440 5.18 -7.03 -22.33
C ALA A 440 3.80 -7.67 -22.14
N LEU A 441 3.75 -8.94 -21.74
CA LEU A 441 2.52 -9.63 -21.34
C LEU A 441 1.88 -8.95 -20.13
N ALA A 442 2.66 -8.71 -19.07
CA ALA A 442 2.19 -8.06 -17.85
C ALA A 442 1.71 -6.62 -18.13
N GLU A 443 2.43 -5.89 -18.99
CA GLU A 443 2.03 -4.55 -19.46
C GLU A 443 0.66 -4.57 -20.17
N GLY A 444 0.47 -5.51 -21.11
CA GLY A 444 -0.77 -5.60 -21.84
C GLY A 444 -1.96 -5.98 -20.96
N VAL A 445 -1.75 -6.77 -19.89
CA VAL A 445 -2.77 -7.01 -18.86
C VAL A 445 -3.02 -5.75 -18.05
N LEU A 446 -1.97 -5.08 -17.56
CA LEU A 446 -2.05 -3.86 -16.75
C LEU A 446 -2.84 -2.74 -17.43
N ASN A 447 -2.57 -2.49 -18.70
CA ASN A 447 -3.23 -1.44 -19.50
C ASN A 447 -4.75 -1.66 -19.67
N ARG A 448 -5.24 -2.87 -19.40
CA ARG A 448 -6.68 -3.18 -19.35
C ARG A 448 -7.27 -3.00 -17.96
N MET A 449 -6.49 -3.29 -16.91
CA MET A 449 -6.92 -3.27 -15.52
C MET A 449 -6.96 -1.88 -14.91
N VAL A 450 -6.03 -1.02 -15.28
CA VAL A 450 -5.92 0.32 -14.70
C VAL A 450 -5.74 1.35 -15.80
N ARG A 451 -6.45 2.48 -15.68
CA ARG A 451 -6.27 3.64 -16.55
C ARG A 451 -5.93 4.84 -15.71
N ALA A 452 -5.02 5.67 -16.19
CA ALA A 452 -4.71 6.95 -15.59
C ALA A 452 -4.83 8.05 -16.65
N GLN A 453 -5.48 9.14 -16.28
CA GLN A 453 -5.76 10.26 -17.16
C GLN A 453 -5.40 11.56 -16.44
N VAL A 454 -4.90 12.52 -17.20
CA VAL A 454 -4.64 13.87 -16.70
C VAL A 454 -5.48 14.84 -17.49
N ALA A 455 -6.30 15.61 -16.79
CA ALA A 455 -7.09 16.68 -17.37
C ALA A 455 -6.64 18.03 -16.81
N LYS A 456 -6.56 19.04 -17.67
CA LYS A 456 -6.26 20.42 -17.27
C LYS A 456 -7.50 21.04 -16.63
N GLY A 457 -7.35 21.54 -15.41
CA GLY A 457 -8.39 22.22 -14.64
C GLY A 457 -8.38 23.75 -14.86
N PRO A 458 -9.30 24.47 -14.21
CA PRO A 458 -9.38 25.93 -14.28
C PRO A 458 -8.12 26.58 -13.70
N LYS A 459 -7.76 27.77 -14.18
CA LYS A 459 -6.64 28.52 -13.62
C LYS A 459 -6.99 29.02 -12.22
N VAL A 460 -6.09 28.80 -11.26
CA VAL A 460 -6.22 29.34 -9.90
C VAL A 460 -5.04 30.27 -9.66
N LYS A 461 -5.34 31.54 -9.35
CA LYS A 461 -4.32 32.61 -9.18
C LYS A 461 -3.35 32.71 -10.37
N GLY A 462 -3.87 32.59 -11.59
CA GLY A 462 -3.09 32.67 -12.83
C GLY A 462 -2.29 31.42 -13.21
N LYS A 463 -2.17 30.43 -12.31
CA LYS A 463 -1.48 29.16 -12.56
C LYS A 463 -2.42 28.09 -13.12
N ASN A 464 -1.92 27.21 -13.97
CA ASN A 464 -2.70 26.08 -14.44
C ASN A 464 -2.93 25.09 -13.28
N THR A 465 -4.11 24.48 -13.22
CA THR A 465 -4.35 23.31 -12.37
C THR A 465 -4.56 22.09 -13.25
N TYR A 466 -4.35 20.92 -12.68
CA TYR A 466 -4.52 19.63 -13.32
C TYR A 466 -5.35 18.74 -12.40
N THR A 467 -5.91 17.67 -12.95
CA THR A 467 -6.57 16.61 -12.20
C THR A 467 -6.05 15.29 -12.75
N VAL A 468 -5.61 14.41 -11.85
CA VAL A 468 -5.18 13.06 -12.16
C VAL A 468 -6.30 12.13 -11.76
N ARG A 469 -6.90 11.49 -12.75
CA ARG A 469 -7.93 10.47 -12.55
C ARG A 469 -7.30 9.10 -12.74
N ILE A 470 -7.47 8.23 -11.75
CA ILE A 470 -7.06 6.82 -11.78
C ILE A 470 -8.34 5.99 -11.74
N ASP A 471 -8.58 5.22 -12.79
CA ASP A 471 -9.70 4.29 -12.90
C ASP A 471 -9.20 2.87 -12.61
N ASN A 472 -9.73 2.24 -11.56
CA ASN A 472 -9.57 0.82 -11.32
C ASN A 472 -10.66 0.07 -12.09
N ALA A 473 -10.29 -0.47 -13.25
CA ALA A 473 -11.17 -1.25 -14.09
C ALA A 473 -11.14 -2.74 -13.72
N SER A 474 -10.30 -3.17 -12.78
CA SER A 474 -10.21 -4.57 -12.38
C SER A 474 -11.36 -4.98 -11.44
N PRO A 475 -11.61 -6.29 -11.25
CA PRO A 475 -12.48 -6.79 -10.19
C PRO A 475 -11.80 -6.82 -8.80
N LEU A 476 -10.59 -6.24 -8.68
CA LEU A 476 -9.71 -6.31 -7.51
C LEU A 476 -9.53 -4.92 -6.88
N ILE A 477 -8.98 -4.85 -5.66
CA ILE A 477 -8.56 -3.58 -5.05
C ILE A 477 -7.24 -3.15 -5.69
N LEU A 478 -7.09 -1.85 -5.94
CA LEU A 478 -5.83 -1.24 -6.35
C LEU A 478 -5.21 -0.45 -5.20
N ASN A 479 -4.09 -0.94 -4.68
CA ASN A 479 -3.39 -0.42 -3.49
C ASN A 479 -2.16 0.43 -3.82
N GLY A 480 -1.63 0.29 -5.04
CA GLY A 480 -0.46 1.02 -5.49
C GLY A 480 -0.30 1.00 -7.01
N LEU A 481 0.43 1.99 -7.51
CA LEU A 481 0.76 2.19 -8.92
C LEU A 481 2.18 2.73 -9.05
N ALA A 482 2.88 2.33 -10.10
CA ALA A 482 4.06 3.06 -10.56
C ALA A 482 3.73 3.72 -11.90
N VAL A 483 4.06 5.00 -11.99
CA VAL A 483 3.73 5.87 -13.12
C VAL A 483 5.00 6.43 -13.74
N LEU A 484 5.10 6.35 -15.06
CA LEU A 484 6.06 7.10 -15.85
C LEU A 484 5.37 8.31 -16.49
N GLY A 485 5.98 9.47 -16.31
CA GLY A 485 5.65 10.67 -17.05
C GLY A 485 6.25 10.63 -18.44
N ALA A 486 5.60 11.26 -19.41
CA ALA A 486 6.20 11.52 -20.71
C ALA A 486 7.21 12.68 -20.56
N SER A 487 8.50 12.38 -20.35
CA SER A 487 9.54 13.40 -20.52
C SER A 487 9.93 13.49 -21.98
N GLU A 488 9.89 14.70 -22.55
CA GLU A 488 10.60 15.03 -23.79
C GLU A 488 12.11 15.10 -23.45
N GLY A 489 12.88 14.10 -23.87
CA GLY A 489 14.35 14.09 -23.75
C GLY A 489 14.94 12.69 -23.62
N ASP A 490 15.57 12.20 -24.69
CA ASP A 490 16.45 11.04 -24.66
C ASP A 490 17.67 11.35 -23.77
N GLY A 491 17.83 10.64 -22.65
CA GLY A 491 19.11 10.65 -21.92
C GLY A 491 19.04 10.46 -20.40
N ASP A 492 17.98 10.90 -19.72
CA ASP A 492 17.82 10.67 -18.29
C ASP A 492 16.98 9.41 -18.04
N ALA A 493 17.51 8.49 -17.23
CA ALA A 493 16.80 7.29 -16.83
C ALA A 493 15.40 7.65 -16.29
N LEU A 494 14.37 7.29 -17.05
CA LEU A 494 12.97 7.46 -16.69
C LEU A 494 12.69 6.68 -15.40
N HIS A 495 12.77 7.35 -14.24
CA HIS A 495 12.47 6.74 -12.97
C HIS A 495 10.95 6.67 -12.77
N ALA A 496 10.42 5.44 -12.73
CA ALA A 496 9.04 5.17 -12.36
C ALA A 496 8.74 5.74 -10.97
N ARG A 497 7.64 6.49 -10.87
CA ARG A 497 7.21 7.12 -9.63
C ARG A 497 6.13 6.28 -8.98
N GLN A 498 6.42 5.80 -7.78
CA GLN A 498 5.50 4.97 -7.02
C GLN A 498 4.48 5.85 -6.28
N LEU A 499 3.20 5.55 -6.50
CA LEU A 499 2.05 6.02 -5.76
C LEU A 499 1.49 4.82 -5.01
N ALA A 500 1.54 4.82 -3.68
CA ALA A 500 1.05 3.71 -2.87
C ALA A 500 0.43 4.24 -1.58
N GLY A 501 -0.20 3.36 -0.80
CA GLY A 501 -0.88 3.75 0.45
C GLY A 501 -2.30 4.31 0.23
N PHE A 502 -2.87 4.12 -0.95
CA PHE A 502 -4.28 4.34 -1.24
C PHE A 502 -5.00 2.99 -1.40
N SER A 503 -6.34 3.02 -1.54
CA SER A 503 -7.16 1.83 -1.79
C SER A 503 -8.32 2.23 -2.68
N ILE A 504 -8.25 1.87 -3.96
CA ILE A 504 -9.34 2.11 -4.93
C ILE A 504 -10.08 0.79 -5.11
N SER A 505 -11.35 0.76 -4.71
CA SER A 505 -12.22 -0.41 -4.85
C SER A 505 -12.35 -0.87 -6.32
N PRO A 506 -12.74 -2.14 -6.54
CA PRO A 506 -13.10 -2.62 -7.87
C PRO A 506 -14.10 -1.69 -8.55
N ARG A 507 -13.88 -1.41 -9.83
CA ARG A 507 -14.77 -0.58 -10.67
C ARG A 507 -14.98 0.85 -10.17
N ARG A 508 -14.06 1.38 -9.37
CA ARG A 508 -14.09 2.77 -8.89
C ARG A 508 -12.90 3.57 -9.40
N SER A 509 -13.00 4.88 -9.18
CA SER A 509 -11.99 5.84 -9.62
C SER A 509 -11.61 6.77 -8.48
N LEU A 510 -10.35 7.19 -8.49
CA LEU A 510 -9.84 8.25 -7.64
C LEU A 510 -9.48 9.43 -8.53
N THR A 511 -9.96 10.62 -8.17
CA THR A 511 -9.55 11.87 -8.84
C THR A 511 -8.83 12.74 -7.83
N VAL A 512 -7.59 13.11 -8.16
CA VAL A 512 -6.73 13.92 -7.29
C VAL A 512 -6.37 15.20 -8.05
N PRO A 513 -6.62 16.39 -7.50
CA PRO A 513 -6.07 17.62 -8.07
C PRO A 513 -4.55 17.58 -8.11
N ALA A 514 -3.96 18.30 -9.06
CA ALA A 514 -2.53 18.42 -9.30
C ALA A 514 -2.20 19.88 -9.57
N THR A 515 -1.18 20.44 -8.91
CA THR A 515 -0.66 21.76 -9.30
C THR A 515 0.18 21.65 -10.57
N GLU A 516 0.47 22.77 -11.20
CA GLU A 516 1.32 22.81 -12.39
C GLU A 516 2.73 22.29 -12.12
N GLU A 517 3.28 22.58 -10.95
CA GLU A 517 4.59 22.06 -10.51
C GLU A 517 4.55 20.53 -10.41
N VAL A 518 3.52 19.99 -9.76
CA VAL A 518 3.28 18.55 -9.61
C VAL A 518 3.09 17.85 -10.96
N ALA A 519 2.29 18.43 -11.85
CA ALA A 519 2.07 17.87 -13.19
C ALA A 519 3.33 17.91 -14.06
N LYS A 520 4.14 18.98 -13.95
CA LYS A 520 5.43 19.09 -14.65
C LYS A 520 6.41 18.06 -14.13
N GLU A 521 6.50 17.88 -12.83
CA GLU A 521 7.40 16.90 -12.23
C GLU A 521 7.00 15.49 -12.59
N LEU A 522 5.74 15.11 -12.41
CA LEU A 522 5.26 13.76 -12.77
C LEU A 522 5.29 13.48 -14.29
N GLY A 523 5.74 14.43 -15.13
CA GLY A 523 5.74 14.32 -16.59
C GLY A 523 4.34 14.11 -17.17
N LEU A 524 3.29 14.56 -16.46
CA LEU A 524 1.88 14.31 -16.76
C LEU A 524 1.28 15.27 -17.79
N LYS A 525 2.11 16.12 -18.41
CA LYS A 525 1.63 17.23 -19.24
C LYS A 525 0.83 16.79 -20.47
N LYS A 526 0.97 15.53 -20.92
CA LYS A 526 0.28 14.99 -22.08
C LYS A 526 -0.32 13.60 -21.83
N ASN A 527 0.46 12.65 -21.31
CA ASN A 527 0.03 11.27 -21.09
C ASN A 527 0.58 10.70 -19.78
N VAL A 528 -0.14 9.72 -19.21
CA VAL A 528 0.25 8.96 -18.03
C VAL A 528 0.50 7.52 -18.44
N HIS A 529 1.72 7.04 -18.27
CA HIS A 529 2.03 5.64 -18.53
C HIS A 529 2.10 4.87 -17.22
N ILE A 530 1.25 3.87 -17.03
CA ILE A 530 1.29 3.01 -15.85
C ILE A 530 2.27 1.88 -16.16
N VAL A 531 3.24 1.65 -15.27
CA VAL A 531 4.27 0.62 -15.47
C VAL A 531 4.23 -0.50 -14.45
N ALA A 532 3.62 -0.29 -13.29
CA ALA A 532 3.39 -1.32 -12.30
C ALA A 532 2.12 -1.06 -11.50
N ALA A 533 1.56 -2.10 -10.90
CA ALA A 533 0.43 -2.02 -9.98
C ALA A 533 0.59 -2.99 -8.81
N ASP A 534 -0.13 -2.71 -7.73
CA ASP A 534 -0.42 -3.62 -6.63
C ASP A 534 -1.92 -3.87 -6.60
N LEU A 535 -2.35 -4.95 -7.24
CA LEU A 535 -3.71 -5.45 -7.19
C LEU A 535 -3.84 -6.51 -6.10
N SER A 536 -4.97 -6.50 -5.39
CA SER A 536 -5.24 -7.43 -4.30
C SER A 536 -6.71 -7.86 -4.28
N ARG A 537 -6.95 -9.13 -3.95
CA ARG A 537 -8.26 -9.71 -3.61
C ARG A 537 -8.57 -9.64 -2.10
N LEU A 538 -7.70 -8.94 -1.35
CA LEU A 538 -7.38 -9.00 0.07
C LEU A 538 -6.23 -9.97 0.36
#